data_AF-A0A2U2MR59-F1
#
_entry.id   AF-A0A2U2MR59-F1
#
_cell.length_a   1.000
_cell.length_b   1.000
_cell.length_c   1.000
_cell.angle_alpha   90.00
_cell.angle_beta   90.00
_cell.angle_gamma   90.00
#
_symmetry.space_group_name_H-M   'P 1'
#
loop_
_entity.id
_entity.type
_entity.pdbx_description
1 polymer ?
#
loop_
_entity_poly.entity_id
_entity_poly.type
_entity_poly.pdbx_seq_one_letter_code
_entity_poly.pdbx_strand_id
1 'polypeptide(L)'
;MTHHHKTTTSTADDDIQTVSITGPDGMTARLTNHGARLMSLTIPDRNGRMTDVVLGKDDPHDYLADDTLMGAIVGRNANRIRGARFAINGCEYHLAATEGGNNNHSQPNGYEHRNWTVRDVSESCVEFALASPDMDQGFPGRFRVHVRYVLTGRGLRLTVRGVVDKTTVANLTTHTYWNLDGEGNGDILTHRLRIPATRFYPTDEQFIPLSGPAQPVTGTAMDFRDSKTIEFTMKSELPAHGSQLAIARGYNHAFPIDGYDAALPECRLMAQVQGAHSGIRMSVYANTPTVLLYTAGFLDGIDGKHGHRYGPASGLCLEPGFVPDAMNRTDCPRPLLQAGDRYRLDIIYRFAVIS
;
A
#
# COMPACT_ATOMS: atom_id res chain seq x y z
N MET A 1 50.74 12.73 22.18
CA MET A 1 50.14 12.18 20.94
C MET A 1 48.72 11.79 21.26
N THR A 2 47.77 12.68 21.00
CA THR A 2 46.34 12.48 21.21
C THR A 2 45.75 11.96 19.90
N HIS A 3 45.40 10.67 19.87
CA HIS A 3 44.64 10.09 18.76
C HIS A 3 43.17 10.49 18.91
N HIS A 4 42.72 11.43 18.08
CA HIS A 4 41.29 11.65 17.85
C HIS A 4 40.75 10.51 16.98
N HIS A 5 39.91 9.66 17.58
CA HIS A 5 38.99 8.81 16.86
C HIS A 5 37.94 9.71 16.21
N LYS A 6 37.98 9.80 14.88
CA LYS A 6 36.96 10.47 14.08
C LYS A 6 35.81 9.49 13.93
N THR A 7 34.81 9.59 14.80
CA THR A 7 33.54 8.88 14.63
C THR A 7 32.76 9.59 13.54
N THR A 8 32.77 9.06 12.32
CA THR A 8 31.84 9.47 11.26
C THR A 8 30.47 8.88 11.56
N THR A 9 29.63 9.64 12.27
CA THR A 9 28.17 9.46 12.25
C THR A 9 27.67 9.90 10.88
N SER A 10 27.40 8.93 10.01
CA SER A 10 26.52 9.12 8.85
C SER A 10 25.13 9.48 9.40
N THR A 11 24.67 10.69 9.15
CA THR A 11 23.26 11.05 9.33
C THR A 11 22.44 10.28 8.29
N ALA A 12 21.25 9.82 8.65
CA ALA A 12 20.37 9.06 7.76
C ALA A 12 19.97 9.81 6.48
N ASP A 13 20.20 11.13 6.41
CA ASP A 13 19.99 11.95 5.22
C ASP A 13 20.96 11.62 4.05
N ASP A 14 22.20 11.19 4.33
CA ASP A 14 23.26 11.16 3.30
C ASP A 14 23.20 9.95 2.34
N ASP A 15 22.24 9.03 2.49
CA ASP A 15 22.15 7.79 1.70
C ASP A 15 20.78 7.61 1.00
N ILE A 16 20.04 8.70 0.80
CA ILE A 16 18.81 8.66 -0.01
C ILE A 16 19.18 8.68 -1.49
N GLN A 17 18.78 7.63 -2.20
CA GLN A 17 19.12 7.38 -3.60
C GLN A 17 17.86 7.15 -4.41
N THR A 18 17.83 7.66 -5.64
CA THR A 18 16.78 7.33 -6.61
C THR A 18 17.29 6.42 -7.72
N VAL A 19 16.42 5.52 -8.18
CA VAL A 19 16.69 4.58 -9.26
C VAL A 19 15.57 4.71 -10.28
N SER A 20 15.94 4.92 -11.54
CA SER A 20 15.00 4.89 -12.66
C SER A 20 15.13 3.57 -13.41
N ILE A 21 14.00 2.94 -13.70
CA ILE A 21 13.92 1.73 -14.51
C ILE A 21 12.96 1.96 -15.69
N THR A 22 13.26 1.34 -16.82
CA THR A 22 12.52 1.45 -18.07
C THR A 22 12.09 0.06 -18.55
N GLY A 23 10.81 -0.08 -18.85
CA GLY A 23 10.24 -1.29 -19.43
C GLY A 23 10.32 -1.29 -20.95
N PRO A 24 10.12 -2.45 -21.60
CA PRO A 24 10.26 -2.61 -23.04
C PRO A 24 9.26 -1.78 -23.87
N ASP A 25 8.13 -1.36 -23.29
CA ASP A 25 7.09 -0.56 -23.98
C ASP A 25 7.21 0.95 -23.73
N GLY A 26 8.36 1.42 -23.24
CA GLY A 26 8.60 2.83 -22.92
C GLY A 26 8.00 3.30 -21.59
N MET A 27 7.30 2.44 -20.85
CA MET A 27 6.91 2.70 -19.47
C MET A 27 8.16 2.92 -18.60
N THR A 28 8.18 3.98 -17.80
CA THR A 28 9.29 4.24 -16.87
C THR A 28 8.79 4.32 -15.45
N ALA A 29 9.62 3.92 -14.49
CA ALA A 29 9.37 4.10 -13.07
C ALA A 29 10.58 4.74 -12.41
N ARG A 30 10.32 5.69 -11.50
CA ARG A 30 11.33 6.27 -10.61
C ARG A 30 11.03 5.81 -9.19
N LEU A 31 12.03 5.26 -8.54
CA LEU A 31 11.95 4.72 -7.18
C LEU A 31 12.99 5.37 -6.29
N THR A 32 12.77 5.36 -4.98
CA THR A 32 13.77 5.73 -3.97
C THR A 32 14.00 4.59 -2.99
N ASN A 33 15.23 4.47 -2.49
CA ASN A 33 15.55 3.50 -1.45
C ASN A 33 14.90 3.85 -0.11
N HIS A 34 14.54 5.12 0.13
CA HIS A 34 13.80 5.53 1.31
C HIS A 34 12.36 5.02 1.26
N GLY A 35 12.06 4.00 2.07
CA GLY A 35 10.79 3.28 2.07
C GLY A 35 10.62 2.30 0.90
N ALA A 36 11.69 2.00 0.13
CA ALA A 36 11.63 1.22 -1.12
C ALA A 36 10.48 1.68 -2.03
N ARG A 37 10.35 3.01 -2.18
CA ARG A 37 9.11 3.69 -2.59
C ARG A 37 9.05 3.89 -4.10
N LEU A 38 7.86 3.72 -4.68
CA LEU A 38 7.54 4.12 -6.06
C LEU A 38 7.19 5.62 -6.09
N MET A 39 8.08 6.44 -6.62
CA MET A 39 7.88 7.89 -6.71
C MET A 39 7.09 8.27 -7.97
N SER A 40 7.33 7.61 -9.10
CA SER A 40 6.71 7.91 -10.40
C SER A 40 6.53 6.63 -11.21
N LEU A 41 5.45 6.55 -11.99
CA LEU A 41 5.23 5.51 -12.99
C LEU A 41 4.54 6.12 -14.21
N THR A 42 5.29 6.28 -15.30
CA THR A 42 4.78 6.91 -16.52
C THR A 42 4.35 5.87 -17.55
N ILE A 43 3.16 6.07 -18.12
CA ILE A 43 2.51 5.13 -19.06
C ILE A 43 1.91 5.95 -20.21
N PRO A 44 2.00 5.49 -21.47
CA PRO A 44 1.32 6.17 -22.57
C PRO A 44 -0.20 6.13 -22.40
N ASP A 45 -0.86 7.28 -22.53
CA ASP A 45 -2.32 7.40 -22.59
C ASP A 45 -2.88 7.05 -23.98
N ARG A 46 -4.20 7.16 -24.17
CA ARG A 46 -4.88 6.89 -25.46
C ARG A 46 -4.41 7.77 -26.62
N ASN A 47 -3.78 8.91 -26.32
CA ASN A 47 -3.22 9.82 -27.32
C ASN A 47 -1.69 9.64 -27.48
N GLY A 48 -1.10 8.64 -26.81
CA GLY A 48 0.34 8.38 -26.83
C GLY A 48 1.16 9.30 -25.93
N ARG A 49 0.53 10.14 -25.10
CA ARG A 49 1.24 11.02 -24.16
C ARG A 49 1.60 10.24 -22.90
N MET A 50 2.87 10.32 -22.48
CA MET A 50 3.32 9.73 -21.22
C MET A 50 2.66 10.43 -20.03
N THR A 51 1.95 9.65 -19.23
CA THR A 51 1.17 10.11 -18.07
C THR A 51 1.72 9.45 -16.81
N ASP A 52 2.14 10.25 -15.82
CA ASP A 52 2.53 9.74 -14.51
C ASP A 52 1.29 9.41 -13.68
N VAL A 53 1.03 8.12 -13.46
CA VAL A 53 -0.23 7.66 -12.87
C VAL A 53 -0.17 7.50 -11.34
N VAL A 54 0.91 7.94 -10.69
CA VAL A 54 1.05 7.86 -9.22
C VAL A 54 1.29 9.24 -8.61
N LEU A 55 0.63 9.52 -7.50
CA LEU A 55 0.95 10.70 -6.69
C LEU A 55 2.29 10.48 -5.98
N GLY A 56 3.00 11.56 -5.71
CA GLY A 56 4.27 11.51 -4.99
C GLY A 56 4.92 12.88 -4.87
N LYS A 57 6.23 12.88 -4.66
CA LYS A 57 7.05 14.07 -4.50
C LYS A 57 8.24 14.01 -5.47
N ASP A 58 8.75 15.18 -5.87
CA ASP A 58 9.86 15.27 -6.81
C ASP A 58 11.21 14.95 -6.14
N ASP A 59 11.43 15.48 -4.94
CA ASP A 59 12.64 15.24 -4.16
C ASP A 59 12.43 14.03 -3.23
N PRO A 60 13.30 13.01 -3.25
CA PRO A 60 13.19 11.90 -2.32
C PRO A 60 13.38 12.30 -0.84
N HIS A 61 14.01 13.44 -0.53
CA HIS A 61 14.16 13.93 0.86
C HIS A 61 12.86 14.48 1.44
N ASP A 62 11.94 14.98 0.59
CA ASP A 62 10.65 15.48 1.06
C ASP A 62 9.81 14.38 1.72
N TYR A 63 10.15 13.11 1.51
CA TYR A 63 9.51 11.98 2.15
C TYR A 63 9.92 11.74 3.61
N LEU A 64 11.00 12.37 4.09
CA LEU A 64 11.43 12.24 5.48
C LEU A 64 10.43 12.86 6.45
N ALA A 65 9.74 13.91 6.01
CA ALA A 65 8.68 14.58 6.75
C ALA A 65 7.26 14.14 6.30
N ASP A 66 7.15 13.20 5.36
CA ASP A 66 5.89 12.75 4.79
C ASP A 66 5.22 11.68 5.67
N ASP A 67 4.05 11.99 6.19
CA ASP A 67 3.18 11.05 6.91
C ASP A 67 2.12 10.40 6.00
N THR A 68 2.08 10.77 4.72
CA THR A 68 1.10 10.24 3.76
C THR A 68 1.48 8.90 3.16
N LEU A 69 2.72 8.42 3.38
CA LEU A 69 3.22 7.10 2.95
C LEU A 69 3.22 6.90 1.43
N MET A 70 3.09 7.97 0.62
CA MET A 70 2.84 7.87 -0.82
C MET A 70 3.86 6.97 -1.53
N GLY A 71 3.40 5.82 -2.04
CA GLY A 71 4.18 4.89 -2.83
C GLY A 71 5.14 3.98 -2.04
N ALA A 72 5.19 4.08 -0.71
CA ALA A 72 6.13 3.35 0.12
C ALA A 72 5.72 1.89 0.34
N ILE A 73 6.69 1.04 0.65
CA ILE A 73 6.45 -0.26 1.27
C ILE A 73 6.17 -0.06 2.76
N VAL A 74 5.04 -0.57 3.20
CA VAL A 74 4.57 -0.50 4.58
C VAL A 74 4.81 -1.82 5.29
N GLY A 75 5.28 -1.77 6.53
CA GLY A 75 5.49 -2.94 7.37
C GLY A 75 6.03 -2.60 8.77
N ARG A 76 6.14 -3.56 9.70
CA ARG A 76 5.95 -5.02 9.51
C ARG A 76 4.49 -5.48 9.40
N ASN A 77 3.56 -4.72 9.97
CA ASN A 77 2.12 -4.89 9.79
C ASN A 77 1.47 -3.62 9.20
N ALA A 78 0.90 -3.76 8.01
CA ALA A 78 0.09 -2.73 7.38
C ALA A 78 -1.27 -2.57 8.06
N ASN A 79 -1.73 -1.32 8.11
CA ASN A 79 -2.95 -0.87 8.77
C ASN A 79 -2.92 -1.15 10.29
N ARG A 80 -4.08 -1.06 10.92
CA ARG A 80 -4.21 -0.93 12.37
C ARG A 80 -4.16 -2.26 13.10
N ILE A 81 -3.62 -2.25 14.32
CA ILE A 81 -3.76 -3.29 15.34
C ILE A 81 -4.43 -2.65 16.56
N ARG A 82 -5.61 -3.17 16.93
CA ARG A 82 -6.44 -2.61 17.99
C ARG A 82 -5.71 -2.63 19.33
N GLY A 83 -5.74 -1.50 20.04
CA GLY A 83 -5.12 -1.36 21.36
C GLY A 83 -3.59 -1.53 21.36
N ALA A 84 -2.96 -1.43 20.18
CA ALA A 84 -1.52 -1.57 19.98
C ALA A 84 -0.95 -2.86 20.60
N ARG A 85 -1.68 -3.97 20.51
CA ARG A 85 -1.24 -5.26 21.05
C ARG A 85 -1.83 -6.44 20.30
N PHE A 86 -1.13 -7.57 20.37
CA PHE A 86 -1.59 -8.86 19.84
C PHE A 86 -0.93 -10.00 20.62
N ALA A 87 -1.37 -11.24 20.38
CA ALA A 87 -0.76 -12.41 21.00
C ALA A 87 -0.31 -13.46 19.97
N ILE A 88 0.82 -14.10 20.24
CA ILE A 88 1.30 -15.31 19.54
C ILE A 88 1.50 -16.39 20.58
N ASN A 89 0.80 -17.52 20.42
CA ASN A 89 0.88 -18.68 21.33
C ASN A 89 0.69 -18.31 22.82
N GLY A 90 -0.23 -17.39 23.10
CA GLY A 90 -0.53 -16.92 24.47
C GLY A 90 0.45 -15.88 25.03
N CYS A 91 1.55 -15.57 24.33
CA CYS A 91 2.43 -14.46 24.69
C CYS A 91 1.90 -13.17 24.08
N GLU A 92 1.62 -12.17 24.92
CA GLU A 92 1.21 -10.84 24.49
C GLU A 92 2.42 -10.00 24.06
N TYR A 93 2.26 -9.22 23.00
CA TYR A 93 3.23 -8.28 22.46
C TYR A 93 2.59 -6.89 22.39
N HIS A 94 3.33 -5.87 22.83
CA HIS A 94 2.90 -4.48 22.80
C HIS A 94 3.66 -3.71 21.72
N LEU A 95 2.92 -2.87 21.01
CA LEU A 95 3.38 -1.98 19.97
C LEU A 95 3.26 -0.53 20.46
N ALA A 96 3.88 0.41 19.74
CA ALA A 96 3.62 1.82 19.98
C ALA A 96 2.17 2.17 19.60
N ALA A 97 1.44 2.88 20.47
CA ALA A 97 0.12 3.42 20.12
C ALA A 97 0.32 4.72 19.34
N THR A 98 0.10 4.68 18.03
CA THR A 98 0.36 5.80 17.12
C THR A 98 -0.90 6.49 16.60
N GLU A 99 -2.07 5.87 16.75
CA GLU A 99 -3.32 6.45 16.29
C GLU A 99 -4.50 5.99 17.16
N GLY A 100 -5.10 6.90 17.93
CA GLY A 100 -6.30 6.61 18.72
C GLY A 100 -6.15 5.48 19.75
N GLY A 101 -4.94 5.21 20.24
CA GLY A 101 -4.64 4.07 21.12
C GLY A 101 -4.35 2.75 20.38
N ASN A 102 -4.44 2.75 19.05
CA ASN A 102 -4.08 1.64 18.18
C ASN A 102 -2.67 1.84 17.62
N ASN A 103 -2.05 0.78 17.11
CA ASN A 103 -0.85 0.91 16.28
C ASN A 103 -1.28 0.94 14.82
N ASN A 104 -0.91 1.97 14.06
CA ASN A 104 -1.17 2.03 12.63
C ASN A 104 0.14 1.90 11.84
N HIS A 105 0.14 1.07 10.81
CA HIS A 105 1.28 0.85 9.90
C HIS A 105 2.61 0.52 10.59
N SER A 106 2.58 0.02 11.85
CA SER A 106 3.77 -0.25 12.65
C SER A 106 4.65 0.99 12.91
N GLN A 107 4.06 2.19 12.82
CA GLN A 107 4.67 3.45 13.24
C GLN A 107 5.10 3.41 14.73
N PRO A 108 6.00 4.29 15.19
CA PRO A 108 6.59 5.43 14.47
C PRO A 108 7.74 5.05 13.52
N ASN A 109 8.41 3.91 13.75
CA ASN A 109 9.59 3.51 12.98
C ASN A 109 9.20 2.57 11.84
N GLY A 110 8.18 2.93 11.07
CA GLY A 110 7.66 2.23 9.89
C GLY A 110 8.74 1.85 8.88
N TYR A 111 8.49 0.83 8.06
CA TYR A 111 9.41 0.45 6.98
C TYR A 111 9.51 1.51 5.87
N GLU A 112 8.45 2.30 5.73
CA GLU A 112 8.29 3.48 4.88
C GLU A 112 9.27 4.63 5.18
N HIS A 113 9.78 4.71 6.41
CA HIS A 113 10.62 5.81 6.93
C HIS A 113 12.09 5.40 7.03
N ARG A 114 12.48 4.28 6.42
CA ARG A 114 13.83 3.72 6.53
C ARG A 114 14.54 3.79 5.19
N ASN A 115 15.85 3.95 5.23
CA ASN A 115 16.68 3.75 4.05
C ASN A 115 16.90 2.26 3.84
N TRP A 116 16.38 1.73 2.74
CA TRP A 116 16.65 0.38 2.31
C TRP A 116 17.99 0.33 1.57
N THR A 117 18.68 -0.80 1.63
CA THR A 117 19.88 -1.02 0.83
C THR A 117 19.48 -1.33 -0.61
N VAL A 118 20.01 -0.60 -1.59
CA VAL A 118 19.90 -0.98 -3.01
C VAL A 118 20.80 -2.19 -3.27
N ARG A 119 20.25 -3.30 -3.78
CA ARG A 119 20.96 -4.58 -3.93
C ARG A 119 21.29 -4.93 -5.37
N ASP A 120 20.34 -4.70 -6.28
CA ASP A 120 20.43 -5.08 -7.68
C ASP A 120 19.69 -4.03 -8.51
N VAL A 121 20.30 -3.60 -9.62
CA VAL A 121 19.73 -2.64 -10.56
C VAL A 121 20.07 -3.09 -11.96
N SER A 122 19.05 -3.12 -12.82
CA SER A 122 19.17 -3.32 -14.25
C SER A 122 18.28 -2.32 -14.96
N GLU A 123 18.25 -2.36 -16.30
CA GLU A 123 17.42 -1.45 -17.09
C GLU A 123 15.95 -1.44 -16.66
N SER A 124 15.35 -2.61 -16.40
CA SER A 124 13.91 -2.73 -16.11
C SER A 124 13.59 -3.20 -14.69
N CYS A 125 14.56 -3.24 -13.79
CA CYS A 125 14.37 -3.83 -12.46
C CYS A 125 15.29 -3.21 -11.40
N VAL A 126 14.74 -3.06 -10.18
CA VAL A 126 15.49 -2.72 -8.97
C VAL A 126 15.07 -3.64 -7.82
N GLU A 127 16.03 -4.02 -6.97
CA GLU A 127 15.79 -4.72 -5.72
C GLU A 127 16.35 -3.94 -4.52
N PHE A 128 15.52 -3.77 -3.50
CA PHE A 128 15.85 -3.17 -2.21
C PHE A 128 15.86 -4.23 -1.11
N ALA A 129 16.65 -4.03 -0.06
CA ALA A 129 16.65 -4.90 1.12
C ALA A 129 16.63 -4.11 2.44
N LEU A 130 15.94 -4.67 3.43
CA LEU A 130 15.88 -4.15 4.79
C LEU A 130 16.09 -5.30 5.79
N ALA A 131 16.92 -5.03 6.80
CA ALA A 131 17.06 -5.89 7.97
C ALA A 131 16.31 -5.25 9.15
N SER A 132 15.30 -5.93 9.64
CA SER A 132 14.49 -5.53 10.79
C SER A 132 14.86 -6.45 11.96
N PRO A 133 15.54 -5.97 13.02
CA PRO A 133 16.00 -6.81 14.12
C PRO A 133 14.86 -7.45 14.92
N ASP A 134 15.24 -8.34 15.85
CA ASP A 134 14.29 -8.88 16.83
C ASP A 134 13.70 -7.74 17.67
N MET A 135 12.41 -7.80 17.96
CA MET A 135 11.63 -6.78 18.69
C MET A 135 11.55 -5.41 18.01
N ASP A 136 11.96 -5.31 16.74
CA ASP A 136 11.79 -4.10 15.95
C ASP A 136 10.30 -3.77 15.77
N GLN A 137 9.94 -2.50 16.00
CA GLN A 137 8.56 -2.01 16.12
C GLN A 137 7.72 -2.75 17.19
N GLY A 138 8.32 -3.59 18.04
CA GLY A 138 7.63 -4.44 19.03
C GLY A 138 7.32 -5.86 18.55
N PHE A 139 7.70 -6.25 17.33
CA PHE A 139 7.43 -7.59 16.78
C PHE A 139 8.59 -8.56 17.03
N PRO A 140 8.32 -9.81 17.48
CA PRO A 140 9.36 -10.79 17.69
C PRO A 140 10.00 -11.22 16.37
N GLY A 141 11.23 -11.71 16.44
CA GLY A 141 11.97 -12.25 15.31
C GLY A 141 12.63 -11.19 14.46
N ARG A 142 13.89 -11.45 14.09
CA ARG A 142 14.57 -10.71 13.04
C ARG A 142 13.94 -11.06 11.69
N PHE A 143 13.58 -10.05 10.91
CA PHE A 143 13.05 -10.20 9.57
C PHE A 143 14.02 -9.60 8.54
N ARG A 144 14.46 -10.41 7.58
CA ARG A 144 15.20 -9.93 6.40
C ARG A 144 14.25 -9.85 5.21
N VAL A 145 14.03 -8.66 4.70
CA VAL A 145 13.04 -8.38 3.65
C VAL A 145 13.74 -7.89 2.39
N HIS A 146 13.28 -8.38 1.24
CA HIS A 146 13.69 -7.95 -0.09
C HIS A 146 12.45 -7.50 -0.85
N VAL A 147 12.54 -6.36 -1.52
CA VAL A 147 11.47 -5.80 -2.36
C VAL A 147 12.03 -5.63 -3.76
N ARG A 148 11.43 -6.31 -4.74
CA ARG A 148 11.86 -6.25 -6.13
C ARG A 148 10.77 -5.65 -7.00
N TYR A 149 11.10 -4.57 -7.71
CA TYR A 149 10.26 -3.94 -8.72
C TYR A 149 10.78 -4.31 -10.11
N VAL A 150 9.90 -4.79 -10.98
CA VAL A 150 10.22 -5.18 -12.36
C VAL A 150 9.19 -4.58 -13.30
N LEU A 151 9.63 -3.74 -14.23
CA LEU A 151 8.82 -3.36 -15.38
C LEU A 151 8.86 -4.49 -16.40
N THR A 152 7.67 -4.91 -16.81
CA THR A 152 7.43 -5.95 -17.81
C THR A 152 6.72 -5.32 -19.00
N GLY A 153 6.65 -6.02 -20.14
CA GLY A 153 5.91 -5.54 -21.32
C GLY A 153 4.38 -5.49 -21.18
N ARG A 154 3.85 -5.53 -19.94
CA ARG A 154 2.41 -5.40 -19.65
C ARG A 154 2.14 -4.59 -18.38
N GLY A 155 3.17 -4.05 -17.73
CA GLY A 155 3.06 -3.28 -16.48
C GLY A 155 4.12 -3.62 -15.43
N LEU A 156 3.84 -3.27 -14.18
CA LEU A 156 4.78 -3.35 -13.06
C LEU A 156 4.51 -4.59 -12.21
N ARG A 157 5.55 -5.37 -11.92
CA ARG A 157 5.52 -6.44 -10.93
C ARG A 157 6.32 -6.03 -9.69
N LEU A 158 5.69 -6.10 -8.53
CA LEU A 158 6.28 -5.94 -7.22
C LEU A 158 6.29 -7.30 -6.52
N THR A 159 7.46 -7.74 -6.08
CA THR A 159 7.60 -8.97 -5.30
C THR A 159 8.34 -8.66 -4.00
N VAL A 160 7.69 -8.91 -2.86
CA VAL A 160 8.30 -8.83 -1.54
C VAL A 160 8.58 -10.24 -1.04
N ARG A 161 9.79 -10.49 -0.56
CA ARG A 161 10.21 -11.77 0.00
C ARG A 161 10.93 -11.57 1.31
N GLY A 162 10.90 -12.57 2.18
CA GLY A 162 11.75 -12.52 3.35
C GLY A 162 11.72 -13.79 4.19
N VAL A 163 12.52 -13.78 5.24
CA VAL A 163 12.66 -14.90 6.18
C VAL A 163 12.76 -14.34 7.60
N VAL A 164 12.10 -15.03 8.53
CA VAL A 164 12.09 -14.69 9.96
C VAL A 164 12.74 -15.81 10.78
N ASP A 165 13.40 -15.44 11.88
CA ASP A 165 14.03 -16.42 12.79
C ASP A 165 13.18 -16.77 14.03
N LYS A 166 12.06 -16.07 14.23
CA LYS A 166 11.00 -16.42 15.18
C LYS A 166 9.64 -16.22 14.52
N THR A 167 8.64 -16.99 14.95
CA THR A 167 7.26 -16.81 14.50
C THR A 167 6.79 -15.40 14.82
N THR A 168 6.26 -14.69 13.82
CA THR A 168 5.94 -13.26 13.93
C THR A 168 4.79 -12.85 13.02
N VAL A 169 4.39 -11.59 13.10
CA VAL A 169 3.44 -10.97 12.17
C VAL A 169 4.19 -10.52 10.91
N ALA A 170 3.65 -10.84 9.73
CA ALA A 170 4.16 -10.35 8.45
C ALA A 170 2.99 -9.98 7.53
N ASN A 171 2.66 -8.69 7.48
CA ASN A 171 1.61 -8.13 6.63
C ASN A 171 2.17 -6.88 5.95
N LEU A 172 2.93 -7.06 4.88
CA LEU A 172 3.47 -5.94 4.11
C LEU A 172 2.52 -5.59 2.97
N THR A 173 2.52 -4.32 2.56
CA THR A 173 1.81 -3.83 1.37
C THR A 173 2.60 -2.69 0.73
N THR A 174 2.05 -2.12 -0.35
CA THR A 174 2.51 -0.86 -0.95
C THR A 174 1.41 0.18 -0.85
N HIS A 175 1.75 1.40 -0.44
CA HIS A 175 0.80 2.48 -0.19
C HIS A 175 0.77 3.49 -1.35
N THR A 176 0.69 2.97 -2.58
CA THR A 176 0.70 3.77 -3.81
C THR A 176 -0.65 4.43 -4.04
N TYR A 177 -0.65 5.76 -4.19
CA TYR A 177 -1.81 6.54 -4.58
C TYR A 177 -1.86 6.66 -6.10
N TRP A 178 -2.89 6.05 -6.69
CA TRP A 178 -3.10 6.01 -8.12
C TRP A 178 -4.04 7.13 -8.57
N ASN A 179 -3.65 7.85 -9.61
CA ASN A 179 -4.55 8.66 -10.43
C ASN A 179 -4.28 8.35 -11.90
N LEU A 180 -5.16 7.55 -12.52
CA LEU A 180 -4.94 7.07 -13.89
C LEU A 180 -5.11 8.15 -14.96
N ASP A 181 -5.65 9.32 -14.62
CA ASP A 181 -5.68 10.47 -15.52
C ASP A 181 -4.42 11.36 -15.40
N GLY A 182 -3.51 10.98 -14.50
CA GLY A 182 -2.26 11.67 -14.23
C GLY A 182 -2.27 12.35 -12.87
N GLU A 183 -1.14 12.31 -12.18
CA GLU A 183 -0.95 13.11 -10.97
C GLU A 183 -1.14 14.61 -11.29
N GLY A 184 -1.82 15.33 -10.40
CA GLY A 184 -2.17 16.75 -10.60
C GLY A 184 -3.38 17.01 -11.53
N ASN A 185 -3.93 15.99 -12.20
CA ASN A 185 -5.08 16.15 -13.10
C ASN A 185 -6.45 15.96 -12.40
N GLY A 186 -6.64 16.62 -11.25
CA GLY A 186 -7.89 16.59 -10.50
C GLY A 186 -8.10 15.33 -9.66
N ASP A 187 -9.37 15.05 -9.33
CA ASP A 187 -9.77 13.94 -8.47
C ASP A 187 -10.08 12.64 -9.26
N ILE A 188 -10.20 11.54 -8.52
CA ILE A 188 -10.51 10.20 -9.02
C ILE A 188 -12.01 9.88 -9.05
N LEU A 189 -12.89 10.84 -8.77
CA LEU A 189 -14.32 10.55 -8.57
C LEU A 189 -14.99 9.98 -9.83
N THR A 190 -14.53 10.40 -11.00
CA THR A 190 -15.02 9.92 -12.30
C THR A 190 -14.32 8.63 -12.77
N HIS A 191 -13.28 8.16 -12.07
CA HIS A 191 -12.63 6.88 -12.39
C HIS A 191 -13.61 5.75 -12.18
N ARG A 192 -13.55 4.75 -13.07
CA ARG A 192 -14.35 3.54 -12.95
C ARG A 192 -13.59 2.49 -12.15
N LEU A 193 -14.17 2.05 -11.04
CA LEU A 193 -13.61 1.03 -10.15
C LEU A 193 -14.43 -0.25 -10.23
N ARG A 194 -13.73 -1.39 -10.19
CA ARG A 194 -14.30 -2.72 -9.97
C ARG A 194 -13.46 -3.47 -8.95
N ILE A 195 -14.11 -4.07 -7.96
CA ILE A 195 -13.51 -4.98 -6.97
C ILE A 195 -14.34 -6.27 -6.98
N PRO A 196 -13.78 -7.42 -7.37
CA PRO A 196 -14.51 -8.69 -7.43
C PRO A 196 -14.66 -9.30 -6.02
N ALA A 197 -15.30 -8.56 -5.11
CA ALA A 197 -15.58 -8.98 -3.74
C ALA A 197 -17.08 -8.88 -3.45
N THR A 198 -17.66 -9.92 -2.86
CA THR A 198 -19.05 -9.93 -2.42
C THR A 198 -19.26 -9.39 -1.01
N ARG A 199 -18.16 -9.11 -0.29
CA ARG A 199 -18.18 -8.63 1.10
C ARG A 199 -17.15 -7.52 1.35
N PHE A 200 -17.34 -6.78 2.44
CA PHE A 200 -16.40 -5.79 2.96
C PHE A 200 -16.41 -5.79 4.49
N TYR A 201 -15.37 -5.24 5.11
CA TYR A 201 -15.32 -5.00 6.55
C TYR A 201 -15.72 -3.56 6.87
N PRO A 202 -16.91 -3.35 7.47
CA PRO A 202 -17.24 -2.03 8.01
C PRO A 202 -16.35 -1.71 9.21
N THR A 203 -16.07 -0.43 9.44
CA THR A 203 -15.19 0.04 10.50
C THR A 203 -15.93 0.94 11.51
N ASP A 204 -15.35 1.05 12.70
CA ASP A 204 -15.66 2.10 13.66
C ASP A 204 -15.00 3.44 13.28
N GLU A 205 -15.23 4.48 14.09
CA GLU A 205 -14.67 5.83 13.89
C GLU A 205 -13.13 5.89 14.03
N GLN A 206 -12.52 4.82 14.55
CA GLN A 206 -11.06 4.66 14.61
C GLN A 206 -10.54 3.83 13.43
N PHE A 207 -11.38 3.58 12.43
CA PHE A 207 -11.09 2.77 11.24
C PHE A 207 -10.70 1.33 11.56
N ILE A 208 -11.09 0.80 12.71
CA ILE A 208 -10.92 -0.62 13.03
C ILE A 208 -12.17 -1.37 12.55
N PRO A 209 -12.02 -2.50 11.85
CA PRO A 209 -13.14 -3.36 11.51
C PRO A 209 -14.01 -3.73 12.71
N LEU A 210 -15.32 -3.63 12.52
CA LEU A 210 -16.31 -4.04 13.52
C LEU A 210 -16.15 -5.54 13.84
N SER A 211 -16.63 -5.94 15.03
CA SER A 211 -16.60 -7.35 15.44
C SER A 211 -17.52 -8.20 14.55
N GLY A 212 -17.10 -9.43 14.26
CA GLY A 212 -17.82 -10.35 13.39
C GLY A 212 -17.34 -10.36 11.94
N PRO A 213 -17.89 -11.27 11.11
CA PRO A 213 -17.42 -11.48 9.74
C PRO A 213 -17.71 -10.29 8.83
N ALA A 214 -17.04 -10.27 7.67
CA ALA A 214 -17.31 -9.30 6.60
C ALA A 214 -18.79 -9.28 6.20
N GLN A 215 -19.33 -8.09 5.95
CA GLN A 215 -20.72 -7.85 5.57
C GLN A 215 -20.90 -7.87 4.05
N PRO A 216 -22.07 -8.29 3.53
CA PRO A 216 -22.33 -8.28 2.10
C PRO A 216 -22.28 -6.86 1.53
N VAL A 217 -21.71 -6.70 0.34
CA VAL A 217 -21.69 -5.40 -0.34
C VAL A 217 -23.04 -5.04 -0.98
N THR A 218 -23.92 -6.03 -1.20
CA THR A 218 -25.18 -5.84 -1.93
C THR A 218 -26.07 -4.79 -1.25
N GLY A 219 -26.51 -3.79 -2.02
CA GLY A 219 -27.36 -2.71 -1.52
C GLY A 219 -26.62 -1.64 -0.71
N THR A 220 -25.28 -1.64 -0.72
CA THR A 220 -24.44 -0.65 -0.03
C THR A 220 -23.59 0.13 -1.03
N ALA A 221 -23.02 1.26 -0.62
CA ALA A 221 -22.03 1.99 -1.41
C ALA A 221 -20.68 1.26 -1.55
N MET A 222 -20.54 0.04 -1.01
CA MET A 222 -19.35 -0.79 -1.15
C MET A 222 -19.45 -1.78 -2.33
N ASP A 223 -20.58 -1.81 -3.03
CA ASP A 223 -20.78 -2.74 -4.13
C ASP A 223 -19.98 -2.31 -5.38
N PHE A 224 -18.75 -2.78 -5.52
CA PHE A 224 -17.92 -2.57 -6.70
C PHE A 224 -17.80 -3.81 -7.58
N ARG A 225 -18.72 -4.79 -7.46
CA ARG A 225 -18.65 -6.04 -8.27
C ARG A 225 -18.73 -5.76 -9.77
N ASP A 226 -19.53 -4.76 -10.12
CA ASP A 226 -19.64 -4.19 -11.46
C ASP A 226 -18.85 -2.87 -11.55
N SER A 227 -18.28 -2.62 -12.73
CA SER A 227 -17.50 -1.41 -12.98
C SER A 227 -18.40 -0.17 -13.02
N LYS A 228 -18.17 0.75 -12.09
CA LYS A 228 -18.94 1.98 -11.90
C LYS A 228 -18.03 3.14 -11.47
N THR A 229 -18.47 4.37 -11.66
CA THR A 229 -17.70 5.52 -11.17
C THR A 229 -17.71 5.57 -9.64
N ILE A 230 -16.63 6.10 -9.08
CA ILE A 230 -16.50 6.22 -7.62
C ILE A 230 -17.58 7.17 -7.08
N GLU A 231 -17.82 8.30 -7.75
CA GLU A 231 -18.90 9.23 -7.36
C GLU A 231 -20.30 8.62 -7.40
N PHE A 232 -20.59 7.75 -8.38
CA PHE A 232 -21.93 7.16 -8.52
C PHE A 232 -22.25 6.33 -7.29
N THR A 233 -21.24 5.59 -6.82
CA THR A 233 -21.37 4.72 -5.66
C THR A 233 -21.44 5.54 -4.38
N MET A 234 -20.65 6.60 -4.25
CA MET A 234 -20.75 7.54 -3.11
C MET A 234 -22.13 8.20 -3.03
N LYS A 235 -22.72 8.61 -4.16
CA LYS A 235 -24.06 9.22 -4.22
C LYS A 235 -25.20 8.24 -3.93
N SER A 236 -24.95 6.92 -4.04
CA SER A 236 -25.97 5.89 -3.78
C SER A 236 -26.30 5.72 -2.29
N GLU A 237 -25.47 6.26 -1.40
CA GLU A 237 -25.71 6.31 0.03
C GLU A 237 -25.85 7.79 0.44
N LEU A 238 -27.02 8.19 0.95
CA LEU A 238 -27.17 9.51 1.54
C LEU A 238 -26.20 9.59 2.73
N PRO A 239 -25.30 10.59 2.81
CA PRO A 239 -24.38 10.71 3.92
C PRO A 239 -25.17 11.04 5.20
N ALA A 240 -25.60 10.00 5.89
CA ALA A 240 -26.07 10.08 7.26
C ALA A 240 -24.85 10.14 8.19
N HIS A 241 -24.97 10.89 9.28
CA HIS A 241 -23.95 10.90 10.33
C HIS A 241 -23.67 9.46 10.79
N GLY A 242 -22.39 9.08 10.83
CA GLY A 242 -21.96 7.72 11.22
C GLY A 242 -22.01 6.68 10.10
N SER A 243 -22.32 7.05 8.85
CA SER A 243 -22.18 6.14 7.71
C SER A 243 -20.70 5.80 7.44
N GLN A 244 -20.46 4.67 6.79
CA GLN A 244 -19.10 4.22 6.47
C GLN A 244 -18.35 5.24 5.59
N LEU A 245 -19.05 5.85 4.62
CA LEU A 245 -18.48 6.90 3.78
C LEU A 245 -18.17 8.19 4.55
N ALA A 246 -19.04 8.57 5.51
CA ALA A 246 -18.84 9.76 6.31
C ALA A 246 -17.63 9.60 7.27
N ILE A 247 -17.51 8.43 7.91
CA ILE A 247 -16.37 8.10 8.79
C ILE A 247 -15.06 8.21 8.00
N ALA A 248 -15.00 7.57 6.83
CA ALA A 248 -13.77 7.48 6.02
C ALA A 248 -13.51 8.70 5.10
N ARG A 249 -14.40 9.69 5.06
CA ARG A 249 -14.38 10.80 4.07
C ARG A 249 -14.24 10.29 2.63
N GLY A 250 -14.99 9.22 2.32
CA GLY A 250 -14.84 8.42 1.11
C GLY A 250 -14.74 6.94 1.46
N TYR A 251 -13.79 6.22 0.88
CA TYR A 251 -13.54 4.82 1.21
C TYR A 251 -12.25 4.67 2.00
N ASN A 252 -12.25 3.80 3.01
CA ASN A 252 -11.09 3.32 3.76
C ASN A 252 -11.41 1.92 4.32
N HIS A 253 -11.70 0.97 3.43
CA HIS A 253 -12.32 -0.32 3.81
C HIS A 253 -11.61 -1.51 3.18
N ALA A 254 -11.62 -2.62 3.90
CA ALA A 254 -11.03 -3.89 3.46
C ALA A 254 -12.07 -4.76 2.75
N PHE A 255 -11.71 -5.22 1.55
CA PHE A 255 -12.50 -6.12 0.71
C PHE A 255 -11.83 -7.49 0.64
N PRO A 256 -12.32 -8.52 1.37
CA PRO A 256 -11.82 -9.88 1.22
C PRO A 256 -12.17 -10.40 -0.19
N ILE A 257 -11.17 -10.93 -0.90
CA ILE A 257 -11.35 -11.44 -2.25
C ILE A 257 -11.92 -12.86 -2.20
N ASP A 258 -13.01 -13.08 -2.93
CA ASP A 258 -13.68 -14.36 -2.97
C ASP A 258 -12.78 -15.47 -3.54
N GLY A 259 -12.87 -16.66 -2.94
CA GLY A 259 -12.11 -17.83 -3.37
C GLY A 259 -10.63 -17.83 -2.97
N TYR A 260 -10.20 -16.98 -2.02
CA TYR A 260 -8.87 -17.08 -1.42
C TYR A 260 -8.65 -18.43 -0.73
N ASP A 261 -7.52 -19.06 -1.04
CA ASP A 261 -7.04 -20.27 -0.39
C ASP A 261 -5.64 -20.00 0.16
N ALA A 262 -5.48 -20.12 1.48
CA ALA A 262 -4.20 -19.93 2.16
C ALA A 262 -3.18 -21.03 1.84
N ALA A 263 -3.64 -22.23 1.44
CA ALA A 263 -2.76 -23.32 1.02
C ALA A 263 -2.20 -23.10 -0.39
N LEU A 264 -2.90 -22.32 -1.23
CA LEU A 264 -2.54 -22.01 -2.61
C LEU A 264 -2.65 -20.49 -2.87
N PRO A 265 -1.70 -19.69 -2.35
CA PRO A 265 -1.71 -18.24 -2.52
C PRO A 265 -1.25 -17.86 -3.95
N GLU A 266 -2.12 -18.10 -4.92
CA GLU A 266 -1.96 -17.65 -6.30
C GLU A 266 -2.42 -16.20 -6.46
N CYS A 267 -1.83 -15.48 -7.43
CA CYS A 267 -2.26 -14.13 -7.74
C CYS A 267 -3.69 -14.14 -8.32
N ARG A 268 -4.61 -13.47 -7.63
CA ARG A 268 -6.00 -13.25 -8.07
C ARG A 268 -6.23 -11.78 -8.39
N LEU A 269 -7.24 -11.49 -9.21
CA LEU A 269 -7.63 -10.11 -9.48
C LEU A 269 -8.16 -9.46 -8.20
N MET A 270 -7.48 -8.42 -7.74
CA MET A 270 -7.82 -7.63 -6.55
C MET A 270 -8.78 -6.49 -6.90
N ALA A 271 -8.48 -5.75 -7.97
CA ALA A 271 -9.29 -4.62 -8.43
C ALA A 271 -8.94 -4.24 -9.87
N GLN A 272 -9.83 -3.49 -10.51
CA GLN A 272 -9.58 -2.81 -11.78
C GLN A 272 -10.01 -1.36 -11.66
N VAL A 273 -9.18 -0.45 -12.14
CA VAL A 273 -9.44 0.99 -12.18
C VAL A 273 -9.24 1.47 -13.60
N GLN A 274 -10.09 2.36 -14.07
CA GLN A 274 -9.94 3.03 -15.36
C GLN A 274 -10.07 4.54 -15.18
N GLY A 275 -9.08 5.28 -15.69
CA GLY A 275 -9.12 6.74 -15.76
C GLY A 275 -10.21 7.23 -16.71
N ALA A 276 -10.85 8.34 -16.38
CA ALA A 276 -11.95 8.89 -17.17
C ALA A 276 -11.46 9.48 -18.50
N HIS A 277 -10.27 10.08 -18.50
CA HIS A 277 -9.76 10.87 -19.61
C HIS A 277 -8.62 10.16 -20.35
N SER A 278 -7.63 9.62 -19.64
CA SER A 278 -6.43 9.02 -20.23
C SER A 278 -6.73 7.75 -21.04
N GLY A 279 -7.82 7.04 -20.71
CA GLY A 279 -8.08 5.70 -21.25
C GLY A 279 -7.20 4.61 -20.65
N ILE A 280 -6.32 4.96 -19.70
CA ILE A 280 -5.49 3.98 -18.99
C ILE A 280 -6.39 3.18 -18.05
N ARG A 281 -6.29 1.86 -18.17
CA ARG A 281 -6.91 0.90 -17.26
C ARG A 281 -5.83 0.10 -16.56
N MET A 282 -5.88 0.09 -15.23
CA MET A 282 -5.03 -0.71 -14.37
C MET A 282 -5.83 -1.91 -13.84
N SER A 283 -5.23 -3.11 -13.87
CA SER A 283 -5.71 -4.29 -13.17
C SER A 283 -4.65 -4.72 -12.15
N VAL A 284 -5.06 -4.83 -10.88
CA VAL A 284 -4.18 -5.24 -9.78
C VAL A 284 -4.42 -6.71 -9.50
N TYR A 285 -3.36 -7.52 -9.50
CA TYR A 285 -3.41 -8.91 -9.08
C TYR A 285 -2.48 -9.11 -7.88
N ALA A 286 -2.90 -9.88 -6.89
CA ALA A 286 -2.03 -10.21 -5.77
C ALA A 286 -2.35 -11.56 -5.15
N ASN A 287 -1.43 -12.09 -4.35
CA ASN A 287 -1.58 -13.38 -3.67
C ASN A 287 -2.03 -13.26 -2.20
N THR A 288 -2.67 -12.15 -1.83
CA THR A 288 -3.18 -11.86 -0.48
C THR A 288 -4.68 -12.16 -0.36
N PRO A 289 -5.22 -12.29 0.87
CA PRO A 289 -6.65 -12.53 1.06
C PRO A 289 -7.54 -11.31 0.81
N THR A 290 -6.99 -10.10 0.84
CA THR A 290 -7.76 -8.86 0.94
C THR A 290 -7.07 -7.74 0.17
N VAL A 291 -7.87 -6.79 -0.31
CA VAL A 291 -7.42 -5.47 -0.77
C VAL A 291 -8.08 -4.39 0.07
N LEU A 292 -7.29 -3.45 0.61
CA LEU A 292 -7.82 -2.22 1.19
C LEU A 292 -8.03 -1.20 0.06
N LEU A 293 -9.21 -0.59 0.02
CA LEU A 293 -9.48 0.59 -0.80
C LEU A 293 -9.44 1.84 0.08
N TYR A 294 -8.56 2.77 -0.24
CA TYR A 294 -8.54 4.10 0.36
C TYR A 294 -8.62 5.19 -0.71
N THR A 295 -9.61 6.08 -0.66
CA THR A 295 -9.78 7.14 -1.68
C THR A 295 -9.26 8.51 -1.21
N ALA A 296 -8.15 8.51 -0.48
CA ALA A 296 -7.43 9.73 -0.13
C ALA A 296 -8.27 10.82 0.58
N GLY A 297 -9.30 10.43 1.35
CA GLY A 297 -10.25 11.36 1.97
C GLY A 297 -9.64 12.33 2.99
N PHE A 298 -8.43 12.05 3.47
CA PHE A 298 -7.70 12.84 4.46
C PHE A 298 -6.49 13.61 3.88
N LEU A 299 -6.22 13.52 2.57
CA LEU A 299 -5.23 14.42 1.98
C LEU A 299 -5.80 15.85 2.01
N ASP A 300 -5.02 16.80 2.52
CA ASP A 300 -5.44 18.20 2.66
C ASP A 300 -4.33 19.15 2.19
N GLY A 301 -4.33 19.43 0.89
CA GLY A 301 -3.42 20.38 0.27
C GLY A 301 -1.95 19.98 0.34
N ILE A 302 -1.64 18.69 0.27
CA ILE A 302 -0.28 18.14 0.33
C ILE A 302 0.53 18.56 -0.89
N ASP A 303 1.74 19.08 -0.68
CA ASP A 303 2.66 19.43 -1.76
C ASP A 303 3.15 18.15 -2.47
N GLY A 304 2.91 18.12 -3.77
CA GLY A 304 3.22 17.02 -4.67
C GLY A 304 4.29 17.38 -5.70
N LYS A 305 4.35 16.58 -6.77
CA LYS A 305 5.26 16.81 -7.89
C LYS A 305 4.89 18.09 -8.65
N HIS A 306 5.88 18.71 -9.27
CA HIS A 306 5.71 19.79 -10.24
C HIS A 306 4.91 21.00 -9.70
N GLY A 307 4.93 21.20 -8.38
CA GLY A 307 4.15 22.25 -7.71
C GLY A 307 2.64 21.97 -7.62
N HIS A 308 2.20 20.77 -8.00
CA HIS A 308 0.82 20.34 -7.80
C HIS A 308 0.52 20.14 -6.31
N ARG A 309 -0.77 20.25 -5.96
CA ARG A 309 -1.26 20.02 -4.60
C ARG A 309 -2.32 18.93 -4.59
N TYR A 310 -2.23 18.01 -3.64
CA TYR A 310 -3.15 16.90 -3.51
C TYR A 310 -4.10 17.11 -2.33
N GLY A 311 -5.40 17.19 -2.63
CA GLY A 311 -6.48 17.23 -1.65
C GLY A 311 -7.33 15.96 -1.65
N PRO A 312 -8.53 15.98 -1.04
CA PRO A 312 -9.39 14.82 -0.94
C PRO A 312 -9.68 14.21 -2.31
N ALA A 313 -9.62 12.88 -2.39
CA ALA A 313 -9.84 12.12 -3.63
C ALA A 313 -8.87 12.44 -4.80
N SER A 314 -7.72 13.07 -4.57
CA SER A 314 -6.71 13.27 -5.64
C SER A 314 -6.13 11.96 -6.18
N GLY A 315 -6.27 10.87 -5.43
CA GLY A 315 -5.80 9.54 -5.78
C GLY A 315 -6.54 8.46 -4.99
N LEU A 316 -6.29 7.20 -5.32
CA LEU A 316 -6.76 6.06 -4.53
C LEU A 316 -5.64 5.06 -4.27
N CYS A 317 -5.64 4.43 -3.11
CA CYS A 317 -4.79 3.28 -2.79
C CYS A 317 -5.57 1.99 -2.96
N LEU A 318 -4.88 0.99 -3.52
CA LEU A 318 -5.31 -0.40 -3.56
C LEU A 318 -4.18 -1.21 -2.93
N GLU A 319 -4.39 -1.64 -1.69
CA GLU A 319 -3.35 -2.22 -0.86
C GLU A 319 -3.64 -3.71 -0.62
N PRO A 320 -3.06 -4.62 -1.41
CA PRO A 320 -3.19 -6.05 -1.17
C PRO A 320 -2.49 -6.44 0.15
N GLY A 321 -3.22 -7.09 1.03
CA GLY A 321 -2.71 -7.50 2.34
C GLY A 321 -3.74 -8.29 3.12
N PHE A 322 -3.74 -8.10 4.43
CA PHE A 322 -4.70 -8.69 5.36
C PHE A 322 -5.70 -7.63 5.86
N VAL A 323 -6.83 -8.09 6.37
CA VAL A 323 -7.82 -7.23 7.04
C VAL A 323 -7.14 -6.50 8.21
N PRO A 324 -7.43 -5.20 8.44
CA PRO A 324 -6.92 -4.52 9.62
C PRO A 324 -7.31 -5.27 10.90
N ASP A 325 -6.41 -5.26 11.88
CA ASP A 325 -6.54 -5.98 13.16
C ASP A 325 -6.63 -7.51 13.03
N ALA A 326 -6.31 -8.10 11.86
CA ALA A 326 -6.44 -9.55 11.62
C ALA A 326 -5.80 -10.44 12.70
N MET A 327 -4.69 -10.01 13.33
CA MET A 327 -4.05 -10.78 14.40
C MET A 327 -4.93 -11.00 15.64
N ASN A 328 -5.87 -10.09 15.91
CA ASN A 328 -6.80 -10.15 17.04
C ASN A 328 -8.17 -10.72 16.64
N ARG A 329 -8.28 -11.26 15.43
CA ARG A 329 -9.55 -11.71 14.83
C ARG A 329 -9.52 -13.20 14.52
N THR A 330 -10.71 -13.80 14.53
CA THR A 330 -10.92 -15.23 14.24
C THR A 330 -11.76 -15.46 12.98
N ASP A 331 -12.34 -14.40 12.42
CA ASP A 331 -13.23 -14.43 11.26
C ASP A 331 -12.51 -14.21 9.91
N CYS A 332 -11.19 -13.97 9.94
CA CYS A 332 -10.36 -13.77 8.75
C CYS A 332 -9.00 -14.46 8.86
N PRO A 333 -8.29 -14.68 7.73
CA PRO A 333 -6.91 -15.17 7.76
C PRO A 333 -6.00 -14.25 8.57
N ARG A 334 -5.07 -14.83 9.33
CA ARG A 334 -4.10 -14.09 10.15
C ARG A 334 -2.75 -13.98 9.43
N PRO A 335 -2.06 -12.83 9.51
CA PRO A 335 -0.74 -12.63 8.92
C PRO A 335 0.40 -13.24 9.75
N LEU A 336 0.25 -14.50 10.18
CA LEU A 336 1.24 -15.18 11.01
C LEU A 336 2.26 -15.92 10.13
N LEU A 337 3.54 -15.58 10.25
CA LEU A 337 4.65 -16.23 9.56
C LEU A 337 5.44 -17.08 10.56
N GLN A 338 5.60 -18.38 10.29
CA GLN A 338 6.36 -19.26 11.18
C GLN A 338 7.87 -19.04 11.06
N ALA A 339 8.60 -19.33 12.13
CA ALA A 339 10.06 -19.33 12.10
C ALA A 339 10.58 -20.27 11.00
N GLY A 340 11.49 -19.76 10.15
CA GLY A 340 12.09 -20.52 9.05
C GLY A 340 11.26 -20.54 7.75
N ASP A 341 9.98 -20.18 7.80
CA ASP A 341 9.15 -20.07 6.60
C ASP A 341 9.53 -18.84 5.76
N ARG A 342 9.23 -18.93 4.46
CA ARG A 342 9.48 -17.84 3.50
C ARG A 342 8.24 -16.98 3.36
N TYR A 343 8.36 -15.70 3.68
CA TYR A 343 7.38 -14.70 3.28
C TYR A 343 7.44 -14.47 1.77
N ARG A 344 6.26 -14.35 1.13
CA ARG A 344 6.16 -13.94 -0.26
C ARG A 344 4.85 -13.20 -0.54
N LEU A 345 4.98 -11.95 -0.95
CA LEU A 345 3.91 -11.14 -1.52
C LEU A 345 4.26 -10.86 -2.98
N ASP A 346 3.36 -11.20 -3.89
CA ASP A 346 3.42 -10.80 -5.30
C ASP A 346 2.26 -9.85 -5.56
N ILE A 347 2.55 -8.66 -6.10
CA ILE A 347 1.58 -7.71 -6.62
C ILE A 347 1.94 -7.41 -8.07
N ILE A 348 0.95 -7.51 -8.97
CA ILE A 348 1.12 -7.31 -10.39
C ILE A 348 0.12 -6.24 -10.84
N TYR A 349 0.64 -5.11 -11.27
CA TYR A 349 -0.11 -4.04 -11.92
C TYR A 349 -0.02 -4.25 -13.43
N ARG A 350 -1.15 -4.57 -14.06
CA ARG A 350 -1.25 -4.66 -15.53
C ARG A 350 -1.93 -3.43 -16.07
N PHE A 351 -1.34 -2.84 -17.08
CA PHE A 351 -1.90 -1.66 -17.74
C PHE A 351 -2.37 -2.00 -19.15
N ALA A 352 -3.48 -1.39 -19.54
CA ALA A 352 -3.99 -1.41 -20.90
C ALA A 352 -4.52 -0.03 -21.24
N VAL A 353 -4.40 0.37 -22.50
CA VAL A 353 -4.98 1.61 -23.02
C VAL A 353 -6.25 1.27 -23.77
N ILE A 354 -7.37 1.84 -23.35
CA ILE A 354 -8.68 1.67 -23.96
C ILE A 354 -8.94 2.89 -24.83
N SER A 355 -9.16 2.65 -26.12
CA SER A 355 -9.48 3.67 -27.14
C SER A 355 -10.74 4.46 -26.77
#